data_AF-A0A8T0B3R3-F1
#
_entry.id   AF-A0A8T0B3R3-F1
#
_cell.length_a   1.000
_cell.length_b   1.000
_cell.length_c   1.000
_cell.angle_alpha   90.00
_cell.angle_beta   90.00
_cell.angle_gamma   90.00
#
_symmetry.space_group_name_H-M   'P 1'
#
loop_
_entity.id
_entity.type
_entity.pdbx_description
1 polymer ?
#
loop_
_entity_poly.entity_id
_entity_poly.type
_entity_poly.pdbx_seq_one_letter_code
_entity_poly.pdbx_strand_id
1 'polypeptide(L)'
;MEMDFKILLLFLCITFVSVQGFIPRCCVKTAPVNPRLLKRVEKFSVQNRSLCDIEALVLHVNGKTLCAPLRQKKHLQKINPKQSIV
;
A
#
# COMPACT_ATOMS: atom_id res chain seq x y z
N MET A 1 -30.94 -16.19 29.62
CA MET A 1 -30.83 -15.83 28.19
C MET A 1 -29.74 -16.70 27.61
N GLU A 2 -30.12 -17.85 27.08
CA GLU A 2 -29.17 -18.79 26.46
C GLU A 2 -28.96 -18.31 25.03
N MET A 3 -27.82 -17.70 24.76
CA MET A 3 -27.49 -17.23 23.42
C MET A 3 -27.07 -18.44 22.60
N ASP A 4 -27.80 -18.78 21.55
CA ASP A 4 -27.45 -19.87 20.66
C ASP A 4 -26.01 -19.71 20.15
N PHE A 5 -25.18 -20.74 20.33
CA PHE A 5 -23.80 -20.76 19.81
C PHE A 5 -23.74 -20.48 18.31
N LYS A 6 -24.79 -20.85 17.56
CA LYS A 6 -24.95 -20.53 16.14
C LYS A 6 -25.02 -19.02 15.88
N ILE A 7 -25.73 -18.29 16.74
CA ILE A 7 -25.85 -16.83 16.66
C ILE A 7 -24.50 -16.18 16.95
N LEU A 8 -23.79 -16.66 17.99
CA LEU A 8 -22.44 -16.17 18.32
C LEU A 8 -21.45 -16.37 17.16
N LEU A 9 -21.51 -17.54 16.51
CA LEU A 9 -20.64 -17.87 15.37
C LEU A 9 -20.94 -16.98 14.15
N LEU A 10 -22.22 -16.70 13.89
CA LEU A 10 -22.66 -15.76 12.86
C LEU A 10 -22.09 -14.36 13.09
N PHE A 11 -22.17 -13.84 14.31
CA PHE A 11 -21.59 -12.54 14.66
C PHE A 11 -20.06 -12.50 14.47
N LEU A 12 -19.36 -13.58 14.85
CA LEU A 12 -17.92 -13.69 14.63
C LEU A 12 -17.56 -13.69 13.14
N CYS A 13 -18.30 -14.42 12.30
CA CYS A 13 -18.06 -14.43 10.86
C CYS A 13 -18.32 -13.07 10.22
N ILE A 14 -19.43 -12.40 10.57
CA ILE A 14 -19.78 -11.08 10.03
C ILE A 14 -18.72 -10.05 10.40
N THR A 15 -18.29 -10.03 11.67
CA THR A 15 -17.23 -9.13 12.15
C THR A 15 -15.89 -9.41 11.47
N PHE A 16 -15.51 -10.68 11.32
CA PHE A 16 -14.24 -11.04 10.68
C PHE A 16 -14.20 -10.65 9.19
N VAL A 17 -15.29 -10.88 8.44
CA VAL A 17 -15.38 -10.50 7.03
C VAL A 17 -15.36 -8.98 6.85
N SER A 18 -16.00 -8.23 7.76
CA SER A 18 -16.01 -6.76 7.70
C SER A 18 -14.64 -6.15 8.03
N VAL A 19 -13.81 -6.79 8.86
CA VAL A 19 -12.44 -6.31 9.14
C VAL A 19 -11.50 -6.56 7.95
N GLN A 20 -11.70 -7.66 7.20
CA GLN A 20 -10.86 -7.99 6.04
C GLN A 20 -11.06 -7.05 4.83
N GLY A 21 -12.23 -6.41 4.72
CA GLY A 21 -12.54 -5.49 3.61
C GLY A 21 -11.79 -4.15 3.65
N PHE A 22 -11.15 -3.81 4.78
CA PHE A 22 -10.62 -2.46 5.02
C PHE A 22 -9.13 -2.44 5.41
N ILE A 23 -8.36 -3.50 5.14
CA ILE A 23 -6.92 -3.49 5.42
C ILE A 23 -6.24 -2.57 4.39
N PRO A 24 -5.71 -1.40 4.81
CA PRO A 24 -4.95 -0.56 3.90
C PRO A 24 -3.73 -1.35 3.43
N ARG A 25 -3.47 -1.37 2.11
CA ARG A 25 -2.27 -2.02 1.56
C ARG A 25 -1.03 -1.17 1.87
N CYS A 26 -0.55 -1.27 3.10
CA CYS A 26 0.62 -0.57 3.59
C CYS A 26 1.92 -1.28 3.19
N CYS A 27 2.91 -0.50 2.78
CA CYS A 27 4.30 -0.91 2.77
C CYS A 27 4.80 -1.11 4.20
N VAL A 28 5.31 -2.30 4.51
CA VAL A 28 5.92 -2.64 5.81
C VAL A 28 7.44 -2.48 5.78
N LYS A 29 8.04 -2.57 4.59
CA LYS A 29 9.46 -2.38 4.34
C LYS A 29 9.67 -1.61 3.05
N THR A 30 10.78 -0.86 2.98
CA THR A 30 11.21 -0.17 1.76
C THR A 30 12.56 -0.71 1.31
N ALA A 31 12.76 -0.77 0.00
CA ALA A 31 14.04 -1.14 -0.60
C ALA A 31 14.40 -0.15 -1.71
N PRO A 32 15.67 0.28 -1.82
CA PRO A 32 16.08 1.17 -2.89
C PRO A 32 15.87 0.50 -4.25
N VAL A 33 15.15 1.18 -5.13
CA VAL A 33 14.84 0.69 -6.47
C VAL A 33 15.89 1.18 -7.47
N ASN A 34 16.32 0.30 -8.37
CA ASN A 34 17.31 0.60 -9.40
C ASN A 34 16.77 1.67 -10.38
N PRO A 35 17.59 2.64 -10.82
CA PRO A 35 17.21 3.64 -11.83
C PRO A 35 16.55 3.09 -13.10
N ARG A 36 16.94 1.89 -13.58
CA ARG A 36 16.29 1.25 -14.74
C ARG A 36 14.85 0.85 -14.47
N LEU A 37 14.50 0.52 -13.23
CA LEU A 37 13.13 0.23 -12.82
C LEU A 37 12.34 1.52 -12.60
N LEU A 38 12.96 2.58 -12.08
CA LEU A 38 12.31 3.89 -11.93
C LEU A 38 11.81 4.45 -13.27
N LYS A 39 12.53 4.19 -14.38
CA LYS A 39 12.10 4.54 -15.74
C LYS A 39 10.85 3.81 -16.23
N ARG A 40 10.51 2.67 -15.62
CA ARG A 40 9.36 1.82 -16.00
C ARG A 40 8.19 1.96 -15.02
N VAL A 41 8.28 2.88 -14.07
CA VAL A 41 7.18 3.20 -13.18
C VAL A 41 6.05 3.79 -14.00
N GLU A 42 4.85 3.22 -13.84
CA GLU A 42 3.62 3.67 -14.50
C GLU A 42 2.90 4.73 -13.67
N LYS A 43 2.89 4.54 -12.35
CA LYS A 43 2.30 5.46 -11.37
C LYS A 43 3.01 5.32 -10.03
N PHE A 44 2.99 6.37 -9.23
CA PHE A 44 3.52 6.34 -7.88
C PHE A 44 2.61 7.10 -6.92
N SER A 45 2.60 6.69 -5.65
CA SER A 45 1.92 7.40 -4.57
C SER A 45 2.81 7.49 -3.34
N VAL A 46 2.54 8.48 -2.48
CA VAL A 46 3.23 8.62 -1.21
C VAL A 46 2.35 8.04 -0.11
N GLN A 47 2.87 7.05 0.58
CA GLN A 47 2.28 6.52 1.79
C GLN A 47 2.79 7.36 2.98
N ASN A 48 1.86 8.03 3.65
CA ASN A 48 2.12 8.77 4.88
C ASN A 48 1.99 7.86 6.11
N ARG A 49 2.62 8.27 7.21
CA ARG A 49 2.54 7.58 8.51
C ARG A 49 1.16 7.60 9.20
N SER A 50 0.21 8.39 8.70
CA SER A 50 -1.09 8.54 9.35
C SER A 50 -1.97 7.29 9.29
N LEU A 51 -1.81 6.47 8.24
CA LEU A 51 -2.59 5.24 8.03
C LEU A 51 -1.71 3.98 8.10
N CYS A 52 -0.39 4.13 8.17
CA CYS A 52 0.59 3.04 8.11
C CYS A 52 1.80 3.36 9.00
N ASP A 53 2.54 2.35 9.47
CA ASP A 53 3.65 2.57 10.42
C ASP A 53 4.87 3.29 9.84
N ILE A 54 5.06 3.24 8.52
CA ILE A 54 6.21 3.83 7.83
C ILE A 54 5.81 4.73 6.68
N GLU A 55 6.68 5.70 6.40
CA GLU A 55 6.59 6.48 5.17
C GLU A 55 7.24 5.70 4.03
N ALA A 56 6.55 5.61 2.91
CA ALA A 56 7.03 4.89 1.74
C ALA A 56 6.61 5.56 0.44
N LEU A 57 7.46 5.42 -0.58
CA LEU A 57 7.11 5.71 -1.95
C LEU A 57 6.60 4.41 -2.59
N VAL A 58 5.31 4.36 -2.88
CA VAL A 58 4.67 3.21 -3.53
C VAL A 58 4.81 3.38 -5.03
N LEU A 59 5.48 2.45 -5.69
CA LEU A 59 5.73 2.46 -7.12
C LEU A 59 4.95 1.33 -7.78
N HIS A 60 4.27 1.61 -8.89
CA HIS A 60 3.62 0.59 -9.70
C HIS A 60 4.41 0.39 -10.98
N VAL A 61 4.87 -0.84 -11.20
CA VAL A 61 5.70 -1.24 -12.35
C VAL A 61 5.14 -2.55 -12.89
N ASN A 62 4.69 -2.57 -14.14
CA ASN A 62 4.16 -3.77 -14.82
C ASN A 62 3.07 -4.48 -14.00
N GLY A 63 2.11 -3.73 -13.46
CA GLY A 63 1.04 -4.27 -12.62
C GLY A 63 1.46 -4.76 -11.21
N LYS A 64 2.74 -4.64 -10.83
CA LYS A 64 3.24 -4.96 -9.49
C LYS A 64 3.50 -3.71 -8.68
N THR A 65 3.30 -3.80 -7.37
CA THR A 65 3.59 -2.71 -6.42
C THR A 65 4.95 -2.95 -5.75
N LEU A 66 5.80 -1.93 -5.74
CA LEU A 66 7.11 -1.91 -5.10
C LEU A 66 7.16 -0.77 -4.07
N CYS A 67 7.80 -1.03 -2.94
CA CYS A 67 7.96 -0.06 -1.86
C CYS A 67 9.38 0.52 -1.84
N ALA A 68 9.52 1.80 -2.12
CA ALA A 68 10.78 2.51 -2.19
C ALA A 68 10.93 3.55 -1.07
N PRO A 69 12.16 3.92 -0.67
CA PRO A 69 12.39 5.03 0.25
C PRO A 69 11.98 6.37 -0.38
N LEU A 70 11.40 7.27 0.41
CA LEU A 70 11.01 8.63 -0.03
C LEU A 70 12.13 9.44 -0.67
N ARG A 71 13.40 9.18 -0.29
CA ARG A 71 14.58 9.84 -0.89
C ARG A 71 14.65 9.65 -2.40
N GLN A 72 14.11 8.55 -2.93
CA GLN A 72 14.10 8.27 -4.37
C GLN A 72 13.02 9.05 -5.13
N LYS A 73 12.07 9.70 -4.45
CA LYS A 73 11.03 10.54 -5.09
C LYS A 73 11.65 11.64 -5.95
N LYS A 74 12.67 12.34 -5.45
CA LYS A 74 13.39 13.39 -6.19
C LYS A 74 14.05 12.83 -7.47
N HIS A 75 14.58 11.61 -7.39
CA HIS A 75 15.24 10.97 -8.52
C HIS A 75 14.21 10.48 -9.55
N LEU A 76 13.10 9.91 -9.07
CA LEU A 76 11.97 9.50 -9.90
C LEU A 76 11.38 10.69 -10.67
N GLN A 77 11.13 11.83 -10.00
CA GLN A 77 10.59 13.04 -10.64
C GLN A 77 11.52 13.60 -11.74
N LYS A 78 12.84 13.51 -11.56
CA LYS A 78 13.81 13.91 -12.58
C LYS A 78 13.81 12.97 -13.79
N ILE A 79 13.67 11.67 -13.54
CA ILE A 79 13.72 10.64 -14.58
C ILE A 79 12.41 10.52 -15.34
N ASN A 80 11.30 10.71 -14.64
CA ASN A 80 9.95 10.51 -15.16
C ASN A 80 9.03 11.66 -14.69
N PRO A 81 9.17 12.86 -15.28
CA PRO A 81 8.43 14.05 -14.87
C PRO A 81 6.92 13.97 -15.21
N LYS A 82 6.51 13.02 -16.05
CA LYS A 82 5.15 12.95 -16.61
C LYS A 82 4.11 12.21 -15.74
N GLN A 83 4.52 11.57 -14.65
CA GLN A 83 3.66 10.63 -13.89
C GLN A 83 3.47 10.98 -12.42
N SER A 84 3.55 12.26 -12.07
CA SER A 84 3.05 12.75 -10.78
C SER A 84 1.53 12.93 -10.92
N ILE A 85 0.72 11.95 -10.49
CA ILE A 85 -0.75 12.05 -10.59
C ILE A 85 -1.39 11.66 -9.26
N VAL A 86 -2.14 12.65 -8.74
CA VAL A 86 -3.23 12.72 -7.73
C VAL A 86 -3.02 11.97 -6.41
#